data_AF-A0A3B9BZ34-F1
#
_entry.id   AF-A0A3B9BZ34-F1
#
_cell.length_a   1.000
_cell.length_b   1.000
_cell.length_c   1.000
_cell.angle_alpha   90.00
_cell.angle_beta   90.00
_cell.angle_gamma   90.00
#
_symmetry.space_group_name_H-M   'P 1'
#
loop_
_entity.id
_entity.type
_entity.pdbx_description
1 polymer ?
#
loop_
_entity_poly.entity_id
_entity_poly.type
_entity_poly.pdbx_seq_one_letter_code
_entity_poly.pdbx_strand_id
1 'polypeptide(L)'
;MIASRALKIIFGQWLNNKKLTMENTQEKINNTSKQRHLFNTGGPSSRVRSEKIRSSMFESEELKMQSEIHSLDIPKKITDIEKWVISLYGPSLLFDWDHVKAELKLPAVRMLIIPTATLDLRYSVSRYEMFRSAVILSKCSKNYYSPDSPMIFTRNRLNRKIELIKINLNNYYGVD
;
A
#
# COMPACT_ATOMS: atom_id res chain seq x y z
N MET A 1 -21.26 -33.37 -24.17
CA MET A 1 -20.21 -34.09 -23.41
C MET A 1 -18.84 -34.07 -24.10
N ILE A 2 -18.41 -32.97 -24.73
CA ILE A 2 -17.13 -32.92 -25.49
C ILE A 2 -16.09 -31.99 -24.81
N ALA A 3 -16.53 -31.01 -24.00
CA ALA A 3 -15.64 -30.04 -23.35
C ALA A 3 -14.76 -30.60 -22.22
N SER A 4 -15.10 -31.76 -21.63
CA SER A 4 -14.34 -32.33 -20.50
C SER A 4 -13.04 -33.05 -20.92
N ARG A 5 -12.95 -33.51 -22.18
CA ARG A 5 -11.76 -34.23 -22.67
C ARG A 5 -10.61 -33.29 -23.05
N ALA A 6 -10.89 -32.08 -23.52
CA ALA A 6 -9.85 -31.12 -23.91
C ALA A 6 -9.04 -30.59 -22.71
N LEU A 7 -9.68 -30.41 -21.56
CA LEU A 7 -9.04 -29.88 -20.34
C LEU A 7 -8.03 -30.86 -19.71
N LYS A 8 -8.21 -32.17 -19.87
CA LYS A 8 -7.25 -33.17 -19.35
C LYS A 8 -5.93 -33.19 -20.12
N ILE A 9 -5.94 -32.90 -21.43
CA ILE A 9 -4.74 -32.95 -22.26
C ILE A 9 -3.83 -31.76 -21.95
N ILE A 10 -4.40 -30.56 -21.80
CA ILE A 10 -3.64 -29.34 -21.52
C ILE A 10 -3.01 -29.39 -20.12
N PHE A 11 -3.73 -29.93 -19.12
CA PHE A 11 -3.20 -30.02 -17.76
C PHE A 11 -2.06 -31.06 -17.61
N GLY A 12 -2.11 -32.14 -18.40
CA GLY A 12 -1.06 -33.17 -18.41
C GLY A 12 0.27 -32.66 -19.00
N GLN A 13 0.24 -31.88 -20.08
CA GLN A 13 1.46 -31.31 -20.69
C GLN A 13 2.16 -30.29 -19.78
N TRP A 14 1.40 -29.54 -18.96
CA TRP A 14 2.00 -28.56 -18.05
C TRP A 14 2.76 -29.21 -16.88
N LEU A 15 2.27 -30.35 -16.36
CA LEU A 15 2.92 -31.06 -15.26
C LEU A 15 4.23 -31.73 -15.69
N ASN A 16 4.32 -32.24 -16.92
CA ASN A 16 5.56 -32.87 -17.42
C ASN A 16 6.70 -31.85 -17.64
N ASN A 17 6.40 -30.63 -18.07
CA ASN A 17 7.43 -29.61 -18.27
C ASN A 17 8.05 -29.10 -16.95
N LYS A 18 7.30 -29.11 -15.83
CA LYS A 18 7.85 -28.73 -14.52
C LYS A 18 8.86 -29.75 -13.98
N LYS A 19 8.68 -31.03 -14.29
CA LYS A 19 9.57 -32.10 -13.80
C LYS A 19 10.96 -32.02 -14.45
N LEU A 20 11.03 -31.75 -15.75
CA LEU A 20 12.30 -31.56 -16.47
C LEU A 20 13.13 -30.36 -15.97
N THR A 21 12.48 -29.31 -15.45
CA THR A 21 13.22 -28.14 -14.94
C THR A 21 13.87 -28.39 -13.57
N MET A 22 13.35 -29.31 -12.75
CA MET A 22 13.92 -29.55 -11.41
C MET A 22 15.10 -30.53 -11.42
N GLU A 23 15.11 -31.52 -12.31
CA GLU A 23 16.20 -32.52 -12.37
C GLU A 23 17.50 -31.91 -12.93
N ASN A 24 17.42 -30.98 -13.90
CA ASN A 24 18.59 -30.28 -14.44
C ASN A 24 19.24 -29.27 -13.48
N THR A 25 18.60 -28.96 -12.34
CA THR A 25 19.16 -28.03 -11.35
C THR A 25 20.00 -28.76 -10.29
N GLN A 26 19.81 -30.08 -10.12
CA GLN A 26 20.56 -30.87 -9.13
C GLN A 26 21.89 -31.42 -9.66
N GLU A 27 22.02 -31.66 -10.97
CA GLU A 27 23.29 -32.16 -11.54
C GLU A 27 24.38 -31.10 -11.70
N LYS A 28 24.07 -29.81 -11.54
CA LYS A 28 25.06 -28.72 -11.65
C LYS A 28 25.80 -28.38 -10.35
N ILE A 29 25.56 -29.12 -9.26
CA ILE A 29 26.11 -28.80 -7.93
C ILE A 29 27.34 -29.67 -7.57
N ASN A 30 27.59 -30.79 -8.26
CA ASN A 30 28.55 -31.79 -7.76
C ASN A 30 29.93 -31.84 -8.44
N ASN A 31 30.31 -30.90 -9.30
CA ASN A 31 31.58 -30.99 -10.04
C ASN A 31 32.43 -29.71 -10.08
N THR A 32 32.66 -29.08 -8.92
CA THR A 32 33.79 -28.12 -8.76
C THR A 32 34.40 -28.21 -7.36
N SER A 33 34.97 -29.37 -7.04
CA SER A 33 35.86 -29.56 -5.89
C SER A 33 37.29 -29.78 -6.37
N LYS A 34 37.97 -28.69 -6.77
CA LYS A 34 39.44 -28.63 -6.80
C LYS A 34 39.91 -27.20 -6.56
N GLN A 35 40.20 -26.95 -5.27
CA GLN A 35 41.21 -26.04 -4.72
C GLN A 35 41.53 -24.75 -5.51
N ARG A 36 41.08 -23.61 -4.97
CA ARG A 36 41.97 -22.54 -4.47
C ARG A 36 41.32 -21.92 -3.24
N HIS A 37 41.90 -22.16 -2.07
CA HIS A 37 41.59 -21.36 -0.88
C HIS A 37 42.07 -19.94 -1.15
N LEU A 38 41.16 -19.08 -1.63
CA LEU A 38 41.36 -17.64 -1.59
C LEU A 38 41.15 -17.21 -0.15
N PHE A 39 42.26 -16.98 0.55
CA PHE A 39 42.25 -16.28 1.82
C PHE A 39 41.72 -14.86 1.59
N ASN A 40 40.46 -14.62 1.98
CA ASN A 40 39.92 -13.27 2.16
C ASN A 40 40.57 -12.64 3.40
N THR A 41 41.85 -12.28 3.31
CA THR A 41 42.62 -11.65 4.40
C THR A 41 42.88 -10.17 4.12
N GLY A 42 41.85 -9.34 3.94
CA GLY A 42 42.14 -7.91 3.88
C GLY A 42 41.08 -6.90 3.46
N GLY A 43 39.84 -7.29 3.16
CA GLY A 43 38.73 -6.32 3.09
C GLY A 43 38.07 -6.21 4.46
N PRO A 44 37.70 -5.01 4.96
CA PRO A 44 37.03 -4.89 6.24
C PRO A 44 35.78 -5.76 6.22
N SER A 45 35.80 -6.83 7.01
CA SER A 45 34.61 -7.63 7.31
C SER A 45 33.54 -6.63 7.71
N SER A 46 32.44 -6.55 6.94
CA SER A 46 31.30 -5.71 7.31
C SER A 46 30.98 -6.09 8.75
N ARG A 47 31.29 -5.21 9.70
CA ARG A 47 31.01 -5.46 11.11
C ARG A 47 29.50 -5.53 11.23
N VAL A 48 28.95 -6.74 11.21
CA VAL A 48 27.54 -6.99 11.51
C VAL A 48 27.39 -6.69 12.99
N ARG A 49 26.93 -5.48 13.31
CA ARG A 49 26.62 -5.06 14.68
C ARG A 49 25.14 -5.33 14.91
N SER A 50 24.82 -6.32 15.72
CA SER A 50 23.46 -6.57 16.19
C SER A 50 23.25 -5.76 17.46
N GLU A 51 22.57 -4.61 17.35
CA GLU A 51 22.14 -3.84 18.52
C GLU A 51 20.68 -4.15 18.85
N LYS A 52 20.38 -4.29 20.15
CA LYS A 52 18.99 -4.30 20.61
C LYS A 52 18.43 -2.90 20.44
N ILE A 53 17.52 -2.75 19.47
CA ILE A 53 16.72 -1.54 19.31
C ILE A 53 15.94 -1.32 20.62
N ARG A 54 16.23 -0.25 21.35
CA ARG A 54 15.49 0.14 22.57
C ARG A 54 14.21 0.87 22.14
N SER A 55 13.05 0.41 22.62
CA SER A 55 11.74 1.02 22.30
C SER A 55 11.66 2.49 22.69
N SER A 56 12.44 2.91 23.70
CA SER A 56 12.51 4.29 24.18
C SER A 56 12.91 5.30 23.10
N MET A 57 13.58 4.89 22.01
CA MET A 57 13.84 5.77 20.86
C MET A 57 12.57 6.12 20.08
N PHE A 58 11.51 5.33 20.16
CA PHE A 58 10.23 5.58 19.50
C PHE A 58 9.19 6.23 20.44
N GLU A 59 9.51 6.36 21.72
CA GLU A 59 8.61 6.91 22.74
C GLU A 59 8.79 8.42 22.98
N SER A 60 9.71 9.10 22.27
CA SER A 60 9.79 10.56 22.37
C SER A 60 8.52 11.19 21.81
N GLU A 61 7.92 12.12 22.57
CA GLU A 61 6.69 12.79 22.14
C GLU A 61 6.86 13.57 20.82
N GLU A 62 8.11 13.94 20.50
CA GLU A 62 8.52 14.59 19.24
C GLU A 62 8.42 13.65 18.02
N LEU A 63 8.35 12.34 18.24
CA LEU A 63 8.17 11.32 17.21
C LEU A 63 6.72 10.81 17.10
N LYS A 64 5.74 11.47 17.74
CA LYS A 64 4.31 11.12 17.55
C LYS A 64 3.99 11.16 16.06
N MET A 65 3.98 9.98 15.44
CA MET A 65 3.61 9.79 14.04
C MET A 65 2.20 10.33 13.88
N GLN A 66 2.05 11.39 13.10
CA GLN A 66 0.74 11.86 12.71
C GLN A 66 0.13 10.79 11.82
N SER A 67 -0.86 10.08 12.34
CA SER A 67 -1.66 9.14 11.57
C SER A 67 -3.11 9.57 11.46
N GLU A 68 -3.70 9.33 10.29
CA GLU A 68 -5.10 9.59 10.00
C GLU A 68 -5.72 8.36 9.38
N ILE A 69 -6.91 7.99 9.83
CA ILE A 69 -7.56 6.77 9.40
C ILE A 69 -8.77 7.08 8.51
N HIS A 70 -8.85 6.40 7.38
CA HIS A 70 -9.90 6.60 6.38
C HIS A 70 -10.54 5.28 5.94
N SER A 71 -11.88 5.28 5.95
CA SER A 71 -12.69 4.22 5.39
C SER A 71 -13.99 4.80 4.84
N LEU A 72 -14.46 4.27 3.72
CA LEU A 72 -15.73 4.67 3.13
C LEU A 72 -16.48 3.44 2.62
N ASP A 73 -17.68 3.22 3.15
CA ASP A 73 -18.56 2.14 2.69
C ASP A 73 -19.54 2.68 1.65
N ILE A 74 -19.38 2.28 0.39
CA ILE A 74 -20.25 2.71 -0.69
C ILE A 74 -21.46 1.78 -0.82
N PRO A 75 -22.70 2.27 -0.69
CA PRO A 75 -23.90 1.49 -0.96
C PRO A 75 -23.85 0.75 -2.31
N LYS A 76 -24.26 -0.53 -2.31
CA LYS A 76 -24.26 -1.37 -3.52
C LYS A 76 -25.17 -0.86 -4.64
N LYS A 77 -26.20 -0.08 -4.28
CA LYS A 77 -27.19 0.49 -5.22
C LYS A 77 -26.64 1.64 -6.09
N ILE A 78 -25.47 2.19 -5.73
CA ILE A 78 -24.89 3.34 -6.42
C ILE A 78 -24.13 2.86 -7.67
N THR A 79 -24.60 3.28 -8.84
CA THR A 79 -23.96 3.01 -10.12
C THR A 79 -22.89 4.06 -10.45
N ASP A 80 -23.25 5.34 -10.31
CA ASP A 80 -22.38 6.49 -10.57
C ASP A 80 -21.73 6.98 -9.26
N ILE A 81 -20.49 6.56 -9.06
CA ILE A 81 -19.74 6.81 -7.82
C ILE A 81 -19.32 8.27 -7.72
N GLU A 82 -18.92 8.87 -8.84
CA GLU A 82 -18.46 10.25 -8.85
C GLU A 82 -19.60 11.22 -8.51
N LYS A 83 -20.77 11.06 -9.15
CA LYS A 83 -21.96 11.84 -8.79
C LYS A 83 -22.37 11.65 -7.33
N TRP A 84 -22.27 10.42 -6.81
CA TRP A 84 -22.56 10.17 -5.41
C TRP A 84 -21.57 10.90 -4.49
N VAL A 85 -20.26 10.85 -4.76
CA VAL A 85 -19.26 11.59 -3.98
C VAL A 85 -19.54 13.10 -4.03
N ILE A 86 -19.83 13.66 -5.20
CA ILE A 86 -20.18 15.09 -5.34
C ILE A 86 -21.43 15.43 -4.51
N SER A 87 -22.44 14.55 -4.49
CA SER A 87 -23.65 14.74 -3.68
C SER A 87 -23.39 14.75 -2.16
N LEU A 88 -22.27 14.20 -1.69
CA LEU A 88 -21.88 14.26 -0.27
C LEU A 88 -21.46 15.67 0.15
N TYR A 89 -20.89 16.46 -0.76
CA TYR A 89 -20.45 17.83 -0.47
C TYR A 89 -21.64 18.77 -0.23
N GLY A 90 -22.71 18.62 -1.01
CA GLY A 90 -23.96 19.35 -0.82
C GLY A 90 -24.76 19.52 -2.11
N PRO A 91 -25.96 20.13 -2.04
CA PRO A 91 -26.81 20.37 -3.19
C PRO A 91 -26.34 21.52 -4.11
N SER A 92 -25.08 21.95 -4.01
CA SER A 92 -24.60 23.11 -4.78
C SER A 92 -24.55 22.81 -6.27
N LEU A 93 -25.25 23.64 -7.05
CA LEU A 93 -25.18 23.67 -8.51
C LEU A 93 -23.81 24.12 -9.05
N LEU A 94 -22.97 24.68 -8.18
CA LEU A 94 -21.63 25.18 -8.50
C LEU A 94 -20.60 24.36 -7.73
N PHE A 95 -20.33 23.17 -8.24
CA PHE A 95 -19.24 22.33 -7.75
C PHE A 95 -17.94 22.75 -8.43
N ASP A 96 -17.02 23.33 -7.66
CA ASP A 96 -15.69 23.72 -8.10
C ASP A 96 -14.62 23.01 -7.27
N TRP A 97 -13.74 22.28 -7.95
CA TRP A 97 -12.66 21.53 -7.30
C TRP A 97 -11.64 22.42 -6.60
N ASP A 98 -11.44 23.66 -7.07
CA ASP A 98 -10.46 24.54 -6.45
C ASP A 98 -10.99 25.12 -5.15
N HIS A 99 -12.28 25.47 -5.10
CA HIS A 99 -12.96 25.78 -3.85
C HIS A 99 -12.92 24.61 -2.85
N VAL A 100 -13.24 23.41 -3.34
CA VAL A 100 -13.21 22.17 -2.55
C VAL A 100 -11.83 21.92 -1.94
N LYS A 101 -10.74 22.11 -2.70
CA LYS A 101 -9.36 21.97 -2.17
C LYS A 101 -9.03 23.00 -1.09
N ALA A 102 -9.55 24.23 -1.21
CA ALA A 102 -9.30 25.29 -0.24
C ALA A 102 -10.07 25.04 1.08
N GLU A 103 -11.28 24.50 0.99
CA GLU A 103 -12.12 24.21 2.15
C GLU A 103 -11.74 22.90 2.85
N LEU A 104 -11.37 21.87 2.09
CA LEU A 104 -10.94 20.59 2.64
C LEU A 104 -9.54 20.68 3.21
N LYS A 105 -9.43 20.38 4.50
CA LYS A 105 -8.15 20.15 5.18
C LYS A 105 -7.53 18.83 4.71
N LEU A 106 -7.03 18.79 3.48
CA LEU A 106 -6.31 17.65 2.91
C LEU A 106 -4.85 17.65 3.38
N PRO A 107 -4.22 16.48 3.56
CA PRO A 107 -2.79 16.43 3.81
C PRO A 107 -2.00 17.06 2.66
N ALA A 108 -1.18 18.07 2.96
CA ALA A 108 -0.37 18.78 1.95
C ALA A 108 0.93 18.04 1.59
N VAL A 109 1.22 16.91 2.24
CA VAL A 109 2.46 16.15 2.08
C VAL A 109 2.17 14.72 1.65
N ARG A 110 3.17 14.08 1.04
CA ARG A 110 3.11 12.65 0.75
C ARG A 110 3.11 11.85 2.05
N MET A 111 2.26 10.83 2.13
CA MET A 111 2.11 9.97 3.31
C MET A 111 2.13 8.50 2.87
N LEU A 112 2.58 7.61 3.75
CA LEU A 112 2.49 6.17 3.52
C LEU A 112 1.10 5.66 3.81
N ILE A 113 0.68 4.65 3.05
CA ILE A 113 -0.59 3.96 3.24
C ILE A 113 -0.34 2.61 3.88
N ILE A 114 -1.00 2.36 5.02
CA ILE A 114 -1.06 1.04 5.63
C ILE A 114 -2.50 0.52 5.53
N PRO A 115 -2.75 -0.62 4.86
CA PRO A 115 -4.05 -1.27 4.90
C PRO A 115 -4.39 -1.67 6.33
N THR A 116 -5.57 -1.29 6.81
CA THR A 116 -6.00 -1.62 8.17
C THR A 116 -7.29 -2.43 8.17
N ALA A 117 -7.30 -3.51 8.94
CA ALA A 117 -8.46 -4.38 9.10
C ALA A 117 -9.32 -3.97 10.31
N THR A 118 -8.76 -3.21 11.25
CA THR A 118 -9.24 -3.08 12.63
C THR A 118 -10.17 -1.88 12.87
N LEU A 119 -10.66 -1.24 11.82
CA LEU A 119 -11.62 -0.14 11.99
C LEU A 119 -13.02 -0.66 12.24
N ASP A 120 -13.36 -0.76 13.52
CA ASP A 120 -14.72 -0.70 14.02
C ASP A 120 -15.10 0.79 14.19
N LEU A 121 -15.14 1.54 13.07
CA LEU A 121 -15.68 2.91 13.07
C LEU A 121 -17.20 2.82 13.20
N ARG A 122 -17.69 2.59 14.42
CA ARG A 122 -19.12 2.68 14.77
C ARG A 122 -19.60 4.13 14.93
N TYR A 123 -18.75 5.10 14.61
CA TYR A 123 -19.10 6.52 14.71
C TYR A 123 -19.95 6.93 13.51
N SER A 124 -21.01 7.68 13.78
CA SER A 124 -21.77 8.38 12.74
C SER A 124 -20.84 9.40 12.06
N VAL A 125 -20.32 9.04 10.89
CA VAL A 125 -19.44 9.92 10.11
C VAL A 125 -20.31 11.01 9.47
N SER A 126 -19.91 12.28 9.65
CA SER A 126 -20.62 13.39 9.00
C SER A 126 -20.48 13.30 7.48
N ARG A 127 -21.42 13.87 6.71
CA ARG A 127 -21.32 13.90 5.24
C ARG A 127 -20.02 14.54 4.76
N TYR A 128 -19.56 15.58 5.47
CA TYR A 128 -18.29 16.24 5.22
C TYR A 128 -17.10 15.28 5.38
N GLU A 129 -17.05 14.51 6.47
CA GLU A 129 -15.97 13.54 6.70
C GLU A 129 -16.00 12.37 5.71
N MET A 130 -17.20 11.95 5.27
CA MET A 130 -17.35 10.97 4.19
C MET A 130 -16.77 11.52 2.87
N PHE A 131 -17.10 12.78 2.54
CA PHE A 131 -16.57 13.45 1.35
C PHE A 131 -15.05 13.62 1.42
N ARG A 132 -14.52 14.09 2.56
CA ARG A 132 -13.08 14.19 2.82
C ARG A 132 -12.38 12.86 2.63
N SER A 133 -12.91 11.80 3.23
CA SER A 133 -12.36 10.45 3.08
C SER A 133 -12.42 9.97 1.62
N ALA A 134 -13.49 10.27 0.89
CA ALA A 134 -13.60 9.94 -0.53
C ALA A 134 -12.51 10.62 -1.37
N VAL A 135 -12.25 11.92 -1.12
CA VAL A 135 -11.23 12.71 -1.81
C VAL A 135 -9.82 12.20 -1.48
N ILE A 136 -9.56 11.85 -0.22
CA ILE A 136 -8.26 11.28 0.18
C ILE A 136 -8.04 9.92 -0.49
N LEU A 137 -9.03 9.02 -0.40
CA LEU A 137 -8.96 7.68 -0.99
C LEU A 137 -8.84 7.70 -2.51
N SER A 138 -9.41 8.71 -3.19
CA SER A 138 -9.30 8.84 -4.64
C SER A 138 -7.87 9.20 -5.09
N LYS A 139 -7.14 9.98 -4.29
CA LYS A 139 -5.72 10.35 -4.49
C LYS A 139 -4.73 9.28 -4.05
N CYS A 140 -5.17 8.30 -3.26
CA CYS A 140 -4.34 7.21 -2.76
C CYS A 140 -3.94 6.21 -3.86
N SER A 141 -2.65 5.88 -3.93
CA SER A 141 -2.15 4.75 -4.72
C SER A 141 -2.26 3.45 -3.91
N LYS A 142 -1.45 2.43 -4.24
CA LYS A 142 -1.36 1.20 -3.45
C LYS A 142 -0.59 1.42 -2.14
N ASN A 143 0.46 2.24 -2.18
CA ASN A 143 1.45 2.33 -1.10
C ASN A 143 1.60 3.75 -0.52
N TYR A 144 1.15 4.78 -1.24
CA TYR A 144 1.33 6.17 -0.83
C TYR A 144 0.14 7.05 -1.24
N TYR A 145 -0.11 8.07 -0.42
CA TYR A 145 -0.91 9.23 -0.75
C TYR A 145 -0.01 10.32 -1.35
N SER A 146 -0.50 11.04 -2.36
CA SER A 146 0.19 12.22 -2.90
C SER A 146 -0.83 13.34 -3.15
N PRO A 147 -0.57 14.57 -2.66
CA PRO A 147 -1.49 15.70 -2.81
C PRO A 147 -1.71 16.08 -4.28
N ASP A 148 -0.69 15.91 -5.12
CA ASP A 148 -0.71 16.26 -6.55
C ASP A 148 -1.27 15.14 -7.44
N SER A 149 -1.60 13.97 -6.88
CA SER A 149 -2.17 12.88 -7.66
C SER A 149 -3.54 13.25 -8.22
N PRO A 150 -3.88 12.81 -9.44
CA PRO A 150 -5.23 12.94 -9.97
C PRO A 150 -6.23 12.18 -9.08
N MET A 151 -7.44 12.70 -8.97
CA MET A 151 -8.53 12.06 -8.22
C MET A 151 -9.18 10.99 -9.08
N ILE A 152 -9.17 9.74 -8.61
CA ILE A 152 -9.76 8.60 -9.32
C ILE A 152 -10.85 7.96 -8.46
N PHE A 153 -12.12 8.25 -8.77
CA PHE A 153 -13.28 7.75 -8.04
C PHE A 153 -13.73 6.37 -8.57
N THR A 154 -13.09 5.31 -8.09
CA THR A 154 -13.52 3.92 -8.38
C THR A 154 -13.94 3.20 -7.11
N ARG A 155 -14.90 2.27 -7.23
CA ARG A 155 -15.39 1.48 -6.09
C ARG A 155 -14.27 0.77 -5.33
N ASN A 156 -13.31 0.20 -6.06
CA ASN A 156 -12.16 -0.50 -5.50
C ASN A 156 -11.16 0.41 -4.77
N ARG A 157 -11.11 1.71 -5.09
CA ARG A 157 -10.28 2.69 -4.36
C ARG A 157 -10.98 3.16 -3.09
N LEU A 158 -12.25 3.51 -3.22
CA LEU A 158 -13.01 4.11 -2.14
C LEU A 158 -13.44 3.10 -1.06
N ASN A 159 -13.68 1.83 -1.40
CA ASN A 159 -14.02 0.79 -0.40
C ASN A 159 -12.81 0.31 0.44
N ARG A 160 -11.65 0.96 0.34
CA ARG A 160 -10.46 0.57 1.12
C ARG A 160 -10.56 1.13 2.53
N LYS A 161 -9.95 0.41 3.46
CA LYS A 161 -9.70 0.84 4.83
C LYS A 161 -8.19 1.06 4.97
N ILE A 162 -7.79 2.31 5.15
CA ILE A 162 -6.38 2.69 5.20
C ILE A 162 -6.08 3.59 6.39
N GLU A 163 -4.86 3.47 6.89
CA GLU A 163 -4.22 4.45 7.76
C GLU A 163 -3.14 5.18 6.95
N LEU A 164 -3.19 6.51 6.99
CA LEU A 164 -2.16 7.37 6.46
C LEU A 164 -1.16 7.68 7.55
N ILE A 165 0.12 7.51 7.26
CA ILE A 165 1.21 7.81 8.20
C ILE A 165 2.13 8.84 7.58
N LYS A 166 2.30 9.97 8.26
CA LYS A 166 3.29 10.98 7.90
C LYS A 166 4.65 10.57 8.47
N ILE A 167 5.64 10.44 7.60
CA ILE A 167 7.03 10.24 8.00
C ILE A 167 7.71 11.60 8.04
N ASN A 168 8.23 11.99 9.21
CA ASN A 168 9.14 13.12 9.33
C ASN A 168 10.57 12.61 9.16
N LEU A 169 11.13 12.78 7.96
CA LEU A 169 12.50 12.33 7.65
C LEU A 169 13.56 13.10 8.45
N ASN A 170 13.32 14.38 8.74
CA ASN A 170 14.28 15.20 9.48
C ASN A 170 14.49 14.63 10.89
N ASN A 171 13.39 14.28 11.57
CA ASN A 171 13.46 13.64 12.88
C ASN A 171 14.11 12.25 12.83
N TYR A 172 13.94 11.52 11.71
CA TYR A 172 14.49 10.16 11.59
C TYR A 172 16.01 10.14 11.48
N TYR A 173 16.61 11.13 10.81
CA TYR A 173 18.06 11.17 10.59
C TYR A 173 18.83 12.02 11.61
N GLY A 174 18.14 12.67 12.56
CA GLY A 174 18.77 13.52 13.58
C GLY A 174 19.63 14.63 12.96
N VAL A 175 19.21 15.14 11.80
CA VAL A 175 19.88 16.24 11.11
C VAL A 175 19.15 17.52 11.53
N ASP A 176 19.75 18.22 12.50
CA ASP A 176 19.38 19.58 12.90
C ASP A 176 19.87 20.61 11.85
#